data_AF-A0A5C7FE29-F1
#
_entry.id   AF-A0A5C7FE29-F1
#
_cell.length_a   1.000
_cell.length_b   1.000
_cell.length_c   1.000
_cell.angle_alpha   90.00
_cell.angle_beta   90.00
_cell.angle_gamma   90.00
#
_symmetry.space_group_name_H-M   'P 1'
#
loop_
_entity.id
_entity.type
_entity.pdbx_description
1 polymer ?
#
loop_
_entity_poly.entity_id
_entity_poly.type
_entity_poly.pdbx_seq_one_letter_code
_entity_poly.pdbx_strand_id
1 'polypeptide(L)'
;MQIHKRIKDHGRYDRSLKRQVARRYLAGEFSYRVAAEEYGLRDGSVVKQFVRWYKKEAAYLDAVEETNKRTEEEKDDLVESSSGSLAELHRRLEQAERERDEARLAAEGWRTMIDIAEQTFSIEIVKKSAAKPSAK
;
A
#
# COMPACT_ATOMS: atom_id res chain seq x y z
N MET A 1 6.66 6.91 -2.29
CA MET A 1 6.49 7.15 -0.84
C MET A 1 5.85 8.52 -0.63
N GLN A 2 4.54 8.58 -0.38
CA GLN A 2 3.86 9.85 -0.06
C GLN A 2 3.98 10.14 1.44
N ILE A 3 4.72 11.21 1.76
CA ILE A 3 4.97 11.66 3.13
C ILE A 3 3.74 12.42 3.61
N HIS A 4 2.91 11.75 4.41
CA HIS A 4 1.78 12.40 5.07
C HIS A 4 2.34 13.31 6.18
N LYS A 5 2.16 14.64 6.02
CA LYS A 5 2.54 15.61 7.04
C LYS A 5 1.72 15.35 8.30
N ARG A 6 2.37 14.81 9.33
CA ARG A 6 1.77 14.63 10.67
C ARG A 6 1.37 16.00 11.21
N ILE A 7 0.07 16.24 11.33
CA ILE A 7 -0.47 17.44 11.96
C ILE A 7 -0.04 17.39 13.44
N LYS A 8 0.84 18.31 13.86
CA LYS A 8 1.33 18.40 15.25
C LYS A 8 0.14 18.67 16.17
N ASP A 9 -0.12 17.76 17.10
CA ASP A 9 -1.14 17.97 18.12
C ASP A 9 -0.57 18.82 19.26
N HIS A 10 -1.13 20.00 19.44
CA HIS A 10 -0.79 20.89 20.54
C HIS A 10 -1.79 20.62 21.68
N GLY A 11 -1.40 19.72 22.57
CA GLY A 11 -2.22 19.04 23.59
C GLY A 11 -2.79 19.90 24.73
N ARG A 12 -3.32 21.10 24.46
CA ARG A 12 -4.05 21.91 25.46
C ARG A 12 -5.55 21.62 25.49
N TYR A 13 -6.13 21.22 24.36
CA TYR A 13 -7.56 20.96 24.21
C TYR A 13 -7.78 19.77 23.29
N ASP A 14 -8.75 18.93 23.64
CA ASP A 14 -9.08 17.75 22.85
C ASP A 14 -9.56 18.10 21.44
N ARG A 15 -9.25 17.23 20.47
CA ARG A 15 -9.56 17.45 19.05
C ARG A 15 -11.06 17.39 18.78
N SER A 16 -11.81 16.58 19.54
CA SER A 16 -13.26 16.50 19.42
C SER A 16 -13.92 17.81 19.87
N LEU A 17 -13.47 18.38 20.99
CA LEU A 17 -13.93 19.67 21.50
C LEU A 17 -13.68 20.79 20.49
N LYS A 18 -12.46 20.89 19.95
CA LYS A 18 -12.12 21.88 18.90
C LYS A 18 -13.07 21.79 17.71
N ARG A 19 -13.41 20.57 17.30
CA ARG A 19 -14.31 20.29 16.16
C ARG A 19 -15.75 20.68 16.46
N GLN A 20 -16.26 20.33 17.64
CA GLN A 20 -17.62 20.64 18.07
C GLN A 20 -17.85 22.16 18.15
N VAL A 21 -16.96 22.87 18.85
CA VAL A 21 -17.04 24.32 19.02
C VAL A 21 -16.98 25.03 17.66
N ALA A 22 -16.06 24.62 16.79
CA ALA A 22 -15.93 25.22 15.47
C ALA A 22 -17.16 24.97 14.58
N ARG A 23 -17.77 23.78 14.62
CA ARG A 23 -18.98 23.45 13.85
C ARG A 23 -20.16 24.32 14.25
N ARG A 24 -20.45 24.40 15.55
CA ARG A 24 -21.58 25.21 16.05
C ARG A 24 -21.38 26.71 15.83
N TYR A 25 -20.14 27.20 15.94
CA TYR A 25 -19.82 28.58 15.54
C TYR A 25 -20.09 28.82 14.05
N LEU A 26 -19.68 27.91 13.18
CA LEU A 26 -19.92 28.03 11.73
C LEU A 26 -21.40 27.89 11.37
N ALA A 27 -22.18 27.16 12.17
CA ALA A 27 -23.64 27.10 12.06
C ALA A 27 -24.34 28.41 12.51
N GLY A 28 -23.59 29.36 13.10
CA GLY A 28 -24.12 30.65 13.53
C GLY A 28 -24.86 30.61 14.87
N GLU A 29 -24.71 29.54 15.65
CA GLU A 29 -25.44 29.35 16.93
C GLU A 29 -25.02 30.37 18.00
N PHE A 30 -23.77 30.85 17.98
CA PHE A 30 -23.24 31.76 19.00
C PHE A 30 -22.02 32.56 18.55
N SER A 31 -21.73 33.65 19.26
CA SER A 31 -20.55 34.49 19.07
C SER A 31 -19.31 33.93 19.79
N TYR A 32 -18.12 34.42 19.46
CA TYR A 32 -16.85 33.95 20.07
C TYR A 32 -16.80 34.07 21.60
N ARG A 33 -17.42 35.13 22.17
CA ARG A 33 -17.46 35.32 23.62
C ARG A 33 -18.41 34.33 24.30
N VAL A 34 -19.61 34.17 23.73
CA VAL A 34 -20.62 33.23 24.25
C VAL A 34 -20.11 31.80 24.18
N ALA A 35 -19.45 31.42 23.08
CA ALA A 35 -18.80 30.11 22.95
C ALA A 35 -17.67 29.89 23.97
N ALA A 36 -16.97 30.95 24.36
CA ALA A 36 -15.92 30.82 25.37
C ALA A 36 -16.52 30.59 26.76
N GLU A 37 -17.60 31.29 27.11
CA GLU A 37 -18.31 31.13 28.38
C GLU A 37 -18.98 29.75 28.49
N GLU A 38 -19.69 29.31 27.45
CA GLU A 38 -20.44 28.04 27.44
C GLU A 38 -19.52 26.81 27.55
N TYR A 39 -18.34 26.86 26.93
CA TYR A 39 -17.37 25.75 26.93
C TYR A 39 -16.25 25.93 27.97
N GLY A 40 -16.33 26.93 28.85
CA GLY A 40 -15.33 27.19 29.90
C GLY A 40 -13.93 27.51 29.35
N LEU A 41 -13.85 28.16 28.19
CA LEU A 41 -12.60 28.54 27.55
C LEU A 41 -12.10 29.88 28.08
N ARG A 42 -10.78 30.08 28.05
CA ARG A 42 -10.13 31.26 28.64
C ARG A 42 -10.59 32.59 28.02
N ASP A 43 -10.79 32.62 26.71
CA ASP A 43 -11.20 33.82 25.97
C ASP A 43 -11.70 33.45 24.56
N GLY A 44 -12.46 34.35 23.93
CA GLY A 44 -12.93 34.21 22.55
C GLY A 44 -11.80 34.08 21.52
N SER A 45 -10.58 34.54 21.85
CA SER A 45 -9.38 34.31 21.04
C SER A 45 -9.06 32.82 20.85
N VAL A 46 -9.36 31.99 21.85
CA VAL A 46 -9.15 30.52 21.78
C VAL A 46 -10.14 29.90 20.80
N VAL A 47 -11.41 30.32 20.84
CA VAL A 47 -12.45 29.88 19.91
C VAL A 47 -12.08 30.26 18.47
N LYS A 48 -11.56 31.48 18.26
CA LYS A 48 -11.06 31.93 16.95
C LYS A 48 -9.95 31.02 16.41
N GLN A 49 -9.05 30.54 17.29
CA GLN A 49 -8.03 29.57 16.89
C GLN A 49 -8.62 28.21 16.52
N PHE A 50 -9.65 27.73 17.24
CA PHE A 50 -10.33 26.48 16.92
C PHE A 50 -11.01 26.53 15.56
N VAL A 51 -11.72 27.63 15.26
CA VAL A 51 -12.35 27.84 13.96
C VAL A 51 -11.31 27.90 12.85
N ARG A 52 -10.20 28.63 13.06
CA ARG A 52 -9.11 28.69 12.07
C ARG A 52 -8.47 27.33 11.83
N TRP A 53 -8.28 26.54 12.87
CA TRP A 53 -7.77 25.18 12.77
C TRP A 53 -8.77 24.28 12.01
N TYR A 54 -10.05 24.34 12.36
CA TYR A 54 -11.10 23.55 11.71
C TYR A 54 -11.25 23.86 10.22
N LYS A 55 -11.16 25.13 9.81
CA LYS A 55 -11.17 25.52 8.39
C LYS A 55 -9.98 24.94 7.63
N LYS A 56 -8.79 24.89 8.24
CA LYS A 56 -7.61 24.27 7.63
C LYS A 56 -7.76 22.75 7.54
N GLU A 57 -8.33 22.13 8.56
CA GLU A 57 -8.60 20.70 8.56
C GLU A 57 -9.64 20.33 7.48
N ALA A 58 -10.72 21.11 7.35
CA ALA A 58 -11.74 20.91 6.32
C ALA A 58 -11.14 21.08 4.92
N ALA A 59 -10.38 22.15 4.66
CA ALA A 59 -9.72 22.34 3.38
C ALA A 59 -8.70 21.23 3.05
N TYR A 60 -8.04 20.67 4.06
CA TYR A 60 -7.16 19.51 3.87
C TYR A 60 -7.95 18.25 3.51
N LEU A 61 -9.09 18.02 4.17
CA LEU A 61 -9.97 16.89 3.86
C LEU A 61 -10.55 17.01 2.46
N ASP A 62 -11.04 18.19 2.07
CA ASP A 62 -11.57 18.44 0.72
C ASP A 62 -10.48 18.21 -0.34
N ALA A 63 -9.25 18.70 -0.10
CA ALA A 63 -8.14 18.48 -1.02
C ALA A 63 -7.75 16.98 -1.13
N VAL A 64 -7.79 16.23 -0.03
CA VAL A 64 -7.56 14.78 -0.03
C VAL A 64 -8.67 14.06 -0.80
N GLU A 65 -9.92 14.47 -0.62
CA GLU A 65 -11.08 13.89 -1.30
C GLU A 65 -11.03 14.16 -2.81
N GLU A 66 -10.64 15.36 -3.24
CA GLU A 66 -10.38 15.67 -4.65
C GLU A 66 -9.22 14.87 -5.24
N THR A 67 -8.14 14.64 -4.48
CA THR A 67 -7.04 13.79 -4.97
C THR A 67 -7.46 12.33 -5.08
N ASN A 68 -8.28 11.83 -4.15
CA ASN A 68 -8.81 10.46 -4.20
C ASN A 68 -9.78 10.29 -5.37
N LYS A 69 -10.67 11.24 -5.64
CA LYS A 69 -11.54 11.21 -6.82
C LYS A 69 -10.76 11.19 -8.12
N ARG A 70 -9.73 12.04 -8.26
CA ARG A 70 -8.85 12.01 -9.44
C ARG A 70 -8.09 10.70 -9.57
N THR A 71 -7.69 10.06 -8.47
CA THR A 71 -7.06 8.73 -8.54
C THR A 71 -8.05 7.60 -8.82
N GLU A 72 -9.34 7.77 -8.54
CA GLU A 72 -10.36 6.80 -8.96
C GLU A 72 -10.74 6.98 -10.43
N GLU A 73 -10.83 8.22 -10.91
CA GLU A 73 -11.02 8.53 -12.34
C GLU A 73 -9.81 8.08 -13.19
N GLU A 74 -8.57 8.28 -12.72
CA GLU A 74 -7.37 7.76 -13.39
C GLU A 74 -7.28 6.22 -13.34
N LYS A 75 -7.84 5.58 -12.31
CA LYS A 75 -7.89 4.10 -12.24
C LYS A 75 -8.84 3.53 -13.28
N ASP A 76 -9.97 4.18 -13.55
CA ASP A 76 -10.95 3.68 -14.52
C ASP A 76 -10.39 3.70 -15.96
N ASP A 77 -9.71 4.79 -16.36
CA ASP A 77 -9.03 4.89 -17.66
C ASP A 77 -7.84 3.91 -17.81
N LEU A 78 -7.13 3.61 -16.72
CA LEU A 78 -6.04 2.62 -16.70
C LEU A 78 -6.55 1.19 -16.74
N VAL A 79 -7.74 0.89 -16.20
CA VAL A 79 -8.31 -0.47 -16.13
C VAL A 79 -8.72 -0.97 -17.52
N GLU A 80 -9.23 -0.09 -18.39
CA GLU A 80 -9.65 -0.48 -19.74
C GLU A 80 -8.46 -0.85 -20.64
N SER A 81 -7.38 -0.06 -20.59
CA SER A 81 -6.12 -0.33 -21.30
C SER A 81 -5.32 -1.51 -20.70
N SER A 82 -5.49 -1.77 -19.41
CA SER A 82 -4.79 -2.84 -18.69
C SER A 82 -5.51 -4.18 -18.73
N SER A 83 -6.80 -4.23 -19.09
CA SER A 83 -7.59 -5.46 -19.15
C SER A 83 -7.02 -6.48 -20.15
N GLY A 84 -6.63 -6.02 -21.35
CA GLY A 84 -5.94 -6.84 -22.35
C GLY A 84 -4.53 -7.26 -21.89
N SER A 85 -3.80 -6.33 -21.27
CA SER A 85 -2.47 -6.58 -20.71
C SER A 85 -2.48 -7.62 -19.58
N LEU A 86 -3.50 -7.59 -18.70
CA LEU A 86 -3.66 -8.54 -17.60
C LEU A 86 -3.92 -9.96 -18.11
N ALA A 87 -4.83 -10.11 -19.08
CA ALA A 87 -5.12 -11.41 -19.69
C ALA A 87 -3.90 -11.99 -20.42
N GLU A 88 -3.13 -11.15 -21.13
CA GLU A 88 -1.87 -11.56 -21.73
C GLU A 88 -0.82 -11.97 -20.69
N LEU A 89 -0.72 -11.23 -19.58
CA LEU A 89 0.23 -11.54 -18.50
C LEU A 89 -0.08 -12.90 -17.87
N HIS A 90 -1.36 -13.17 -17.61
CA HIS A 90 -1.82 -14.45 -17.07
C HIS A 90 -1.50 -15.60 -18.03
N ARG A 91 -1.74 -15.40 -19.33
CA ARG A 91 -1.43 -16.40 -20.35
C ARG A 91 0.08 -16.68 -20.43
N ARG A 92 0.92 -15.65 -20.34
CA ARG A 92 2.38 -15.81 -20.33
C ARG A 92 2.88 -16.53 -19.08
N LEU A 93 2.28 -16.25 -17.92
CA LEU A 93 2.60 -16.97 -16.68
C LEU A 93 2.26 -18.45 -16.79
N GLU A 94 1.06 -18.79 -17.26
CA GLU A 94 0.64 -20.18 -17.43
C GLU A 94 1.54 -20.94 -18.41
N GLN A 95 1.96 -20.30 -19.50
CA GLN A 95 2.91 -20.87 -20.46
C GLN A 95 4.28 -21.13 -19.82
N ALA A 96 4.82 -20.15 -19.10
CA ALA A 96 6.11 -20.27 -18.42
C ALA A 96 6.09 -21.38 -17.35
N GLU A 97 4.97 -21.54 -16.64
CA GLU A 97 4.81 -22.63 -15.67
C GLU A 97 4.79 -23.99 -16.35
N ARG A 98 4.07 -24.14 -17.46
CA ARG A 98 4.05 -25.39 -18.24
C ARG A 98 5.43 -25.76 -18.77
N GLU A 99 6.14 -24.81 -19.38
CA GLU A 99 7.50 -25.04 -19.90
C GLU A 99 8.46 -25.49 -18.79
N ARG A 100 8.35 -24.87 -17.60
CA ARG A 100 9.16 -25.25 -16.44
C ARG A 100 8.85 -26.68 -15.99
N ASP A 101 7.58 -27.05 -15.95
CA ASP A 101 7.15 -28.36 -15.48
C ASP A 101 7.55 -29.46 -16.48
N GLU A 102 7.41 -29.20 -17.78
CA GLU A 102 7.91 -30.07 -18.85
C GLU A 102 9.43 -30.27 -18.76
N ALA A 103 10.20 -29.17 -18.56
CA ALA A 103 11.64 -29.25 -18.40
C ALA A 103 12.06 -30.06 -17.16
N ARG A 104 11.31 -29.96 -16.05
CA ARG A 104 11.54 -30.77 -14.85
C ARG A 104 11.28 -32.25 -15.11
N LEU A 105 10.14 -32.58 -15.71
CA LEU A 105 9.79 -33.96 -16.06
C LEU A 105 10.83 -34.57 -17.01
N ALA A 106 11.28 -33.82 -18.02
CA ALA A 106 12.33 -34.27 -18.93
C ALA A 106 13.66 -34.52 -18.19
N ALA A 107 14.08 -33.61 -17.32
CA ALA A 107 15.31 -33.77 -16.53
C ALA A 107 15.24 -34.98 -15.58
N GLU A 108 14.08 -35.22 -14.96
CA GLU A 108 13.85 -36.41 -14.13
C GLU A 108 13.91 -37.68 -14.97
N GLY A 109 13.26 -37.72 -16.14
CA GLY A 109 13.34 -38.85 -17.06
C GLY A 109 14.76 -39.12 -17.56
N TRP A 110 15.55 -38.07 -17.83
CA TRP A 110 16.95 -38.23 -18.23
C TRP A 110 17.80 -38.80 -17.10
N ARG A 111 17.57 -38.37 -15.85
CA ARG A 111 18.24 -38.93 -14.67
C ARG A 111 17.94 -40.42 -14.51
N THR A 112 16.68 -40.82 -14.61
CA THR A 112 16.31 -42.24 -14.48
C THR A 112 16.89 -43.09 -15.61
N MET A 113 16.91 -42.58 -16.85
CA MET A 113 17.55 -43.27 -17.97
C MET A 113 19.06 -43.43 -17.77
N ILE A 114 19.74 -42.41 -17.23
CA ILE A 114 21.15 -42.49 -16.87
C ILE A 114 21.36 -43.59 -15.82
N ASP A 115 20.58 -43.61 -14.74
CA ASP A 115 20.70 -44.62 -13.68
C ASP A 115 20.53 -46.04 -14.23
N ILE A 116 19.54 -46.27 -15.10
CA ILE A 116 19.31 -47.57 -15.74
C ILE A 116 20.50 -47.96 -16.62
N ALA A 117 21.05 -47.01 -17.40
CA ALA A 117 22.18 -47.26 -18.28
C ALA A 117 23.46 -47.59 -17.49
N GLU A 118 23.75 -46.86 -16.40
CA GLU A 118 24.89 -47.13 -15.53
C GLU A 118 24.78 -48.51 -14.88
N GLN A 119 23.58 -48.90 -14.41
CA GLN A 119 23.34 -50.22 -13.82
C GLN A 119 23.46 -51.35 -14.84
N THR A 120 22.89 -51.19 -16.03
CA THR A 120 22.83 -52.24 -17.06
C THR A 120 24.19 -52.49 -17.71
N PHE A 121 24.91 -51.41 -18.04
CA PHE A 121 26.15 -51.48 -18.79
C PHE A 121 27.40 -51.33 -17.93
N SER A 122 27.26 -51.07 -16.61
CA SER A 122 28.38 -50.89 -15.67
C SER A 122 29.40 -49.84 -16.14
N ILE A 123 28.91 -48.79 -16.80
CA ILE A 123 29.69 -47.62 -17.24
C ILE A 123 29.34 -46.42 -16.37
N GLU A 124 30.32 -45.57 -16.05
CA GLU A 124 30.08 -44.31 -15.35
C GLU A 124 29.78 -43.20 -16.38
N ILE A 125 28.52 -42.73 -16.42
CA ILE A 125 28.07 -41.68 -17.34
C ILE A 125 28.18 -40.32 -16.64
N VAL A 126 27.82 -40.25 -15.36
CA VAL A 126 27.96 -39.02 -14.56
C VAL A 126 29.25 -39.07 -13.75
N LYS A 127 30.02 -37.98 -13.80
CA LYS A 127 31.20 -37.84 -12.92
C LYS A 127 30.75 -37.80 -11.46
N LYS A 128 31.34 -38.66 -10.62
CA LYS A 128 31.26 -38.53 -9.16
C LYS A 128 31.76 -37.14 -8.76
N SER A 129 31.03 -36.43 -7.90
CA SER A 129 31.43 -35.11 -7.40
C SER A 129 32.77 -35.22 -6.66
N ALA A 130 33.85 -34.81 -7.32
CA ALA A 130 35.19 -34.88 -6.73
C ALA A 130 35.48 -33.63 -5.87
N ALA A 131 35.94 -33.93 -4.64
CA ALA A 131 36.70 -33.12 -3.68
C ALA A 131 36.05 -31.87 -3.05
N LYS A 132 35.93 -31.91 -1.71
CA LYS A 132 35.80 -30.72 -0.85
C LYS A 132 37.03 -29.84 -1.06
N PRO A 133 36.90 -28.51 -1.28
CA PRO A 133 38.06 -27.64 -1.34
C PRO A 133 38.81 -27.72 -0.01
N SER A 134 40.13 -27.94 -0.09
CA SER A 134 41.00 -27.82 1.09
C SER A 134 40.88 -26.40 1.63
N ALA A 135 40.40 -26.26 2.87
CA ALA A 135 40.48 -24.99 3.59
C ALA A 135 41.96 -24.59 3.70
N LYS A 136 42.26 -23.32 3.41
CA LYS A 136 43.57 -22.70 3.61
C LYS A 136 43.39 -21.48 4.50
#